data_AF-A0A9W6ZPB8-F1
#
_entry.id   AF-A0A9W6ZPB8-F1
#
_cell.length_a   1.000
_cell.length_b   1.000
_cell.length_c   1.000
_cell.angle_alpha   90.00
_cell.angle_beta   90.00
_cell.angle_gamma   90.00
#
_symmetry.space_group_name_H-M   'P 1'
#
loop_
_entity.id
_entity.type
_entity.pdbx_description
1 polymer ?
#
loop_
_entity_poly.entity_id
_entity_poly.type
_entity_poly.pdbx_seq_one_letter_code
_entity_poly.pdbx_strand_id
1 'polypeptide(L)'
;MFYEVLVLLLIHVASFNLSSWPAVRLRPSTFTRLHSVDPEYLLEQARTRSTFTRLYSVDPDDLLEQAARLREEADAIIREKTEVAAVAQEEERTTVQNNAAYKSQFSVVLPILKDTGKEVDEEVFFKPLFPQPEFKEISSSFGSEILRFDIPLPLGIILGQEPTSDLITIDEIDSSINPLSSSLLKPGDLLRCCSATQTQMSMPTWQLIVGGIGQPKTVRFMYSCDGFRSKFEEVLDALKSNRMDVGGRDVVLVVERK
;
A
#
# COMPACT_ATOMS: atom_id res chain seq x y z
N MET A 1 6.01 -20.74 33.18
CA MET A 1 5.77 -21.31 31.83
C MET A 1 5.46 -20.18 30.85
N PHE A 2 6.47 -19.44 30.38
CA PHE A 2 6.32 -18.36 29.40
C PHE A 2 7.60 -18.25 28.54
N TYR A 3 8.07 -19.37 28.00
CA TYR A 3 9.27 -19.42 27.17
C TYR A 3 9.11 -20.17 25.83
N GLU A 4 7.89 -20.51 25.41
CA GLU A 4 7.68 -21.29 24.18
C GLU A 4 6.95 -20.56 23.03
N VAL A 5 6.63 -19.27 23.14
CA VAL A 5 5.89 -18.57 22.05
C VAL A 5 6.79 -17.70 21.14
N LEU A 6 8.07 -17.49 21.49
CA LEU A 6 8.93 -16.57 20.72
C LEU A 6 9.75 -17.23 19.57
N VAL A 7 9.71 -18.56 19.42
CA VAL A 7 10.56 -19.27 18.43
C VAL A 7 9.87 -19.48 17.07
N LEU A 8 8.57 -19.26 16.97
CA LEU A 8 7.82 -19.48 15.72
C LEU A 8 7.66 -18.25 14.82
N LEU A 9 8.11 -17.07 15.24
CA LEU A 9 7.95 -15.84 14.45
C LEU A 9 9.15 -15.46 13.57
N LEU A 10 10.19 -16.29 13.52
CA LEU A 10 11.41 -16.03 12.73
C LEU A 10 11.53 -16.86 11.44
N ILE A 11 10.50 -17.63 11.07
CA ILE A 11 10.56 -18.54 9.90
C ILE A 11 9.80 -18.03 8.65
N HIS A 12 9.07 -16.90 8.70
CA HIS A 12 8.21 -16.50 7.57
C HIS A 12 8.64 -15.28 6.73
N VAL A 13 9.89 -14.79 6.86
CA VAL A 13 10.37 -13.66 6.03
C VAL A 13 11.53 -14.03 5.08
N ALA A 14 11.95 -15.30 5.04
CA ALA A 14 12.93 -15.77 4.05
C ALA A 14 12.24 -16.42 2.85
N SER A 15 11.50 -15.64 2.08
CA SER A 15 11.05 -16.02 0.73
C SER A 15 11.05 -14.78 -0.16
N PHE A 16 12.25 -14.22 -0.36
CA PHE A 16 12.47 -13.20 -1.37
C PHE A 16 13.70 -13.57 -2.22
N ASN A 17 13.38 -14.10 -3.40
CA ASN A 17 14.10 -14.02 -4.67
C ASN A 17 15.64 -14.13 -4.65
N LEU A 18 16.13 -15.37 -4.75
CA LEU A 18 17.45 -15.67 -5.30
C LEU A 18 17.40 -15.58 -6.84
N SER A 19 17.90 -14.50 -7.42
CA SER A 19 18.55 -14.55 -8.74
C SER A 19 19.32 -13.25 -9.00
N SER A 20 20.64 -13.28 -8.75
CA SER A 20 21.68 -12.50 -9.48
C SER A 20 22.94 -12.20 -8.65
N TRP A 21 23.61 -13.21 -8.07
CA TRP A 21 25.00 -13.02 -7.60
C TRP A 21 25.91 -14.14 -8.11
N PRO A 22 27.12 -13.84 -8.62
CA PRO A 22 27.96 -14.79 -9.31
C PRO A 22 28.70 -15.72 -8.35
N ALA A 23 28.78 -16.98 -8.76
CA ALA A 23 29.39 -18.08 -8.02
C ALA A 23 30.92 -17.91 -7.82
N VAL A 24 31.37 -17.94 -6.57
CA VAL A 24 32.78 -18.17 -6.23
C VAL A 24 32.96 -19.65 -5.87
N ARG A 25 33.63 -20.38 -6.77
CA ARG A 25 34.03 -21.79 -6.57
C ARG A 25 35.18 -21.87 -5.57
N LEU A 26 34.98 -22.58 -4.46
CA LEU A 26 36.08 -23.08 -3.64
C LEU A 26 36.43 -24.52 -4.07
N ARG A 27 37.71 -24.75 -4.40
CA ARG A 27 38.26 -26.09 -4.68
C ARG A 27 38.53 -26.84 -3.37
N PRO A 28 38.46 -28.19 -3.39
CA PRO A 28 38.74 -29.04 -2.24
C PRO A 28 40.21 -29.44 -2.19
N SER A 29 40.83 -29.44 -1.02
CA SER A 29 42.02 -30.25 -0.78
C SER A 29 42.22 -30.61 0.70
N THR A 30 42.36 -31.93 0.89
CA THR A 30 43.23 -32.63 1.84
C THR A 30 42.83 -32.69 3.31
N PHE A 31 42.05 -33.73 3.58
CA PHE A 31 42.12 -34.60 4.75
C PHE A 31 43.59 -35.00 5.07
N THR A 32 44.05 -34.82 6.30
CA THR A 32 45.31 -35.42 6.77
C THR A 32 45.18 -35.89 8.22
N ARG A 33 45.81 -37.04 8.47
CA ARG A 33 45.78 -37.91 9.65
C ARG A 33 46.07 -37.22 10.98
N LEU A 34 45.33 -37.65 12.01
CA LEU A 34 45.65 -37.51 13.43
C LEU A 34 46.95 -38.28 13.73
N HIS A 35 48.04 -37.56 13.97
CA HIS A 35 49.16 -38.08 14.75
C HIS A 35 48.85 -37.90 16.24
N SER A 36 49.02 -38.97 17.01
CA SER A 36 48.98 -38.97 18.46
C SER A 36 49.96 -37.94 19.01
N VAL A 37 49.44 -36.91 19.69
CA VAL A 37 50.26 -35.90 20.35
C VAL A 37 50.63 -36.43 21.74
N ASP A 38 51.92 -36.60 21.99
CA ASP A 38 52.44 -36.99 23.29
C ASP A 38 52.07 -35.95 24.35
N PRO A 39 51.56 -36.38 25.54
CA PRO A 39 51.08 -35.47 26.57
C PRO A 39 52.19 -34.60 27.20
N GLU A 40 53.46 -34.96 27.04
CA GLU A 40 54.58 -34.12 27.47
C GLU A 40 54.81 -32.90 26.57
N TYR A 41 54.45 -32.97 25.28
CA TYR A 41 54.60 -31.84 24.35
C TYR A 41 53.58 -30.72 24.62
N LEU A 42 52.41 -31.05 25.20
CA LEU A 42 51.39 -30.08 25.58
C LEU A 42 51.73 -29.34 26.88
N LEU A 43 52.48 -29.97 27.79
CA LEU A 43 52.98 -29.32 29.00
C LEU A 43 54.14 -28.35 28.70
N GLU A 44 54.93 -28.64 27.67
CA GLU A 44 56.02 -27.76 27.25
C GLU A 44 55.52 -26.55 26.43
N GLN A 45 54.45 -26.71 25.65
CA GLN A 45 53.72 -25.58 25.04
C GLN A 45 52.99 -24.71 26.08
N ALA A 46 52.51 -25.30 27.18
CA ALA A 46 51.93 -24.55 28.29
C ALA A 46 53.00 -23.75 29.07
N ARG A 47 54.24 -24.23 29.13
CA ARG A 47 55.37 -23.50 29.74
C ARG A 47 55.93 -22.38 28.86
N THR A 48 55.91 -22.54 27.54
CA THR A 48 56.43 -21.55 26.58
C THR A 48 55.41 -20.51 26.12
N ARG A 49 54.11 -20.70 26.39
CA ARG A 49 53.07 -19.64 26.29
C ARG A 49 52.95 -18.76 27.54
N SER A 50 54.01 -18.65 28.34
CA SER A 50 54.13 -17.65 29.41
C SER A 50 54.56 -16.25 28.90
N THR A 51 54.49 -16.01 27.59
CA THR A 51 54.67 -14.69 26.96
C THR A 51 53.33 -13.98 26.75
N PHE A 52 52.50 -13.93 27.79
CA PHE A 52 51.38 -12.98 27.86
C PHE A 52 51.42 -12.20 29.17
N THR A 53 52.51 -11.48 29.38
CA THR A 53 52.50 -10.32 30.29
C THR A 53 53.65 -9.41 29.90
N ARG A 54 53.43 -8.63 28.83
CA ARG A 54 54.12 -7.35 28.70
C ARG A 54 53.41 -6.40 29.67
N LEU A 55 53.79 -6.50 30.94
CA LEU A 55 53.42 -5.56 31.99
C LEU A 55 54.06 -4.22 31.64
N TYR A 56 53.31 -3.37 30.95
CA TYR A 56 53.34 -1.96 31.33
C TYR A 56 52.69 -1.91 32.71
N SER A 57 53.41 -1.40 33.71
CA SER A 57 52.82 -1.02 34.99
C SER A 57 51.85 0.12 34.72
N VAL A 58 50.62 -0.22 34.36
CA VAL A 58 49.52 0.73 34.35
C VAL A 58 49.00 0.76 35.78
N ASP A 59 49.10 1.92 36.42
CA ASP A 59 48.62 2.07 37.78
C ASP A 59 47.11 1.77 37.83
N PRO A 60 46.62 1.12 38.89
CA PRO A 60 45.20 0.80 39.02
C PRO A 60 44.33 2.07 38.98
N ASP A 61 44.88 3.19 39.41
CA ASP A 61 44.24 4.51 39.35
C ASP A 61 44.12 5.04 37.91
N ASP A 62 45.12 4.79 37.05
CA ASP A 62 45.06 5.14 35.61
C ASP A 62 43.98 4.34 34.88
N LEU A 63 43.78 3.07 35.26
CA LEU A 63 42.72 2.22 34.72
C LEU A 63 41.32 2.70 35.14
N LEU A 64 41.17 3.17 36.38
CA LEU A 64 39.93 3.75 36.87
C LEU A 64 39.62 5.07 36.18
N GLU A 65 40.62 5.92 35.95
CA GLU A 65 40.46 7.18 35.22
C GLU A 65 40.10 6.92 33.74
N GLN A 66 40.76 5.96 33.08
CA GLN A 66 40.41 5.55 31.73
C GLN A 66 38.99 4.97 31.63
N ALA A 67 38.58 4.15 32.62
CA ALA A 67 37.22 3.63 32.67
C ALA A 67 36.17 4.73 32.88
N ALA A 68 36.49 5.78 33.65
CA ALA A 68 35.61 6.94 33.81
C ALA A 68 35.44 7.72 32.50
N ARG A 69 36.55 8.01 31.81
CA ARG A 69 36.52 8.70 30.49
C ARG A 69 35.73 7.91 29.45
N LEU A 70 35.95 6.59 29.36
CA LEU A 70 35.21 5.74 28.42
C LEU A 70 33.71 5.68 28.71
N ARG A 71 33.30 5.79 29.99
CA ARG A 71 31.87 5.88 30.34
C ARG A 71 31.25 7.19 29.89
N GLU A 72 31.95 8.30 30.08
CA GLU A 72 31.48 9.61 29.61
C GLU A 72 31.37 9.66 28.07
N GLU A 73 32.35 9.12 27.35
CA GLU A 73 32.32 9.00 25.89
C GLU A 73 31.18 8.08 25.42
N ALA A 74 30.99 6.93 26.08
CA ALA A 74 29.91 6.01 25.76
C ALA A 74 28.52 6.66 26.01
N ASP A 75 28.36 7.39 27.11
CA ASP A 75 27.13 8.10 27.42
C ASP A 75 26.84 9.22 26.42
N ALA A 76 27.87 9.93 25.95
CA ALA A 76 27.73 10.93 24.89
C ALA A 76 27.25 10.32 23.57
N ILE A 77 27.84 9.19 23.15
CA ILE A 77 27.45 8.46 21.94
C ILE A 77 26.03 7.91 22.06
N ILE A 78 25.65 7.41 23.23
CA ILE A 78 24.29 6.91 23.48
C ILE A 78 23.28 8.06 23.35
N ARG A 79 23.55 9.23 23.94
CA ARG A 79 22.67 10.40 23.85
C ARG A 79 22.47 10.84 22.40
N GLU A 80 23.55 11.01 21.64
CA GLU A 80 23.49 11.36 20.22
C GLU A 80 22.67 10.34 19.43
N LYS A 81 22.92 9.04 19.66
CA LYS A 81 22.16 7.96 19.01
C LYS A 81 20.68 8.00 19.39
N THR A 82 20.33 8.32 20.64
CA THR A 82 18.93 8.44 21.06
C THR A 82 18.24 9.67 20.46
N GLU A 83 18.94 10.79 20.32
CA GLU A 83 18.38 12.01 19.71
C GLU A 83 18.13 11.80 18.21
N VAL A 84 19.11 11.23 17.49
CA VAL A 84 18.94 10.87 16.07
C VAL A 84 17.81 9.85 15.89
N ALA A 85 17.71 8.84 16.77
CA ALA A 85 16.62 7.88 16.72
C ALA A 85 15.25 8.51 17.02
N ALA A 86 15.18 9.49 17.92
CA ALA A 86 13.93 10.20 18.23
C ALA A 86 13.47 11.08 17.05
N VAL A 87 14.39 11.78 16.38
CA VAL A 87 14.08 12.57 15.18
C VAL A 87 13.61 11.66 14.05
N ALA A 88 14.32 10.55 13.79
CA ALA A 88 13.93 9.58 12.77
C ALA A 88 12.54 8.97 13.04
N GLN A 89 12.22 8.65 14.31
CA GLN A 89 10.89 8.15 14.66
C GLN A 89 9.78 9.19 14.44
N GLU A 90 10.05 10.47 14.69
CA GLU A 90 9.06 11.52 14.47
C GLU A 90 8.84 11.79 12.97
N GLU A 91 9.91 11.73 12.17
CA GLU A 91 9.82 11.77 10.69
C GLU A 91 9.04 10.57 10.13
N GLU A 92 9.29 9.36 10.64
CA GLU A 92 8.51 8.16 10.26
C GLU A 92 7.03 8.29 10.66
N ARG A 93 6.73 8.83 11.85
CA ARG A 93 5.34 9.03 12.27
C ARG A 93 4.61 10.04 11.42
N THR A 94 5.25 11.18 11.12
CA THR A 94 4.65 12.23 10.29
C THR A 94 4.43 11.76 8.86
N THR A 95 5.37 11.02 8.28
CA THR A 95 5.20 10.43 6.94
C THR A 95 4.07 9.40 6.91
N VAL A 96 3.95 8.54 7.92
CA VAL A 96 2.84 7.57 8.02
C VAL A 96 1.50 8.28 8.17
N GLN A 97 1.41 9.32 9.01
CA GLN A 97 0.20 10.11 9.20
C GLN A 97 -0.21 10.85 7.91
N ASN A 98 0.75 11.48 7.23
CA ASN A 98 0.50 12.19 5.97
C ASN A 98 0.03 11.23 4.87
N ASN A 99 0.64 10.05 4.78
CA ASN A 99 0.22 9.01 3.83
C ASN A 99 -1.18 8.47 4.15
N ALA A 100 -1.52 8.32 5.43
CA ALA A 100 -2.85 7.89 5.84
C ALA A 100 -3.91 8.96 5.51
N ALA A 101 -3.62 10.23 5.80
CA ALA A 101 -4.50 11.35 5.46
C ALA A 101 -4.71 11.47 3.94
N TYR A 102 -3.62 11.34 3.16
CA TYR A 102 -3.68 11.33 1.70
C TYR A 102 -4.55 10.18 1.17
N LYS A 103 -4.34 8.95 1.66
CA LYS A 103 -5.16 7.82 1.24
C LYS A 103 -6.63 8.02 1.59
N SER A 104 -6.91 8.50 2.80
CA SER A 104 -8.26 8.74 3.30
C SER A 104 -9.03 9.77 2.49
N GLN A 105 -8.36 10.79 1.95
CA GLN A 105 -9.06 11.85 1.23
C GLN A 105 -9.37 11.47 -0.22
N PHE A 106 -8.54 10.62 -0.81
CA PHE A 106 -8.75 10.11 -2.17
C PHE A 106 -9.32 8.69 -2.18
N SER A 107 -9.87 8.21 -1.06
CA SER A 107 -10.57 6.94 -0.98
C SER A 107 -12.06 7.15 -0.79
N VAL A 108 -12.87 6.24 -1.35
CA VAL A 108 -14.31 6.23 -1.15
C VAL A 108 -14.86 4.82 -1.16
N VAL A 109 -15.90 4.59 -0.36
CA VAL A 109 -16.56 3.28 -0.27
C VAL A 109 -17.53 3.12 -1.44
N LEU A 110 -17.37 2.03 -2.21
CA LEU A 110 -18.16 1.73 -3.41
C LEU A 110 -18.69 0.30 -3.41
N PRO A 111 -19.88 0.06 -4.00
CA PRO A 111 -20.43 -1.28 -4.14
C PRO A 111 -19.74 -2.02 -5.30
N ILE A 112 -18.77 -2.87 -4.97
CA ILE A 112 -18.00 -3.63 -5.95
C ILE A 112 -18.64 -5.00 -6.19
N LEU A 113 -18.91 -5.31 -7.45
CA LEU A 113 -19.36 -6.64 -7.86
C LEU A 113 -18.18 -7.61 -7.85
N LYS A 114 -18.26 -8.62 -6.98
CA LYS A 114 -17.27 -9.70 -6.91
C LYS A 114 -17.54 -10.78 -7.97
N ASP A 115 -16.52 -11.59 -8.22
CA ASP A 115 -16.59 -12.81 -9.03
C ASP A 115 -17.67 -13.81 -8.56
N THR A 116 -17.96 -13.81 -7.25
CA THR A 116 -19.08 -14.57 -6.66
C THR A 116 -20.47 -14.06 -7.05
N GLY A 117 -20.55 -12.92 -7.75
CA GLY A 117 -21.81 -12.28 -8.14
C GLY A 117 -22.52 -11.51 -7.02
N LYS A 118 -21.83 -11.28 -5.90
CA LYS A 118 -22.30 -10.44 -4.79
C LYS A 118 -21.68 -9.05 -4.86
N GLU A 119 -22.49 -8.04 -4.56
CA GLU A 119 -22.04 -6.66 -4.37
C GLU A 119 -21.53 -6.51 -2.92
N VAL A 120 -20.32 -5.99 -2.74
CA VAL A 120 -19.70 -5.74 -1.44
C VAL A 120 -19.17 -4.31 -1.41
N ASP A 121 -19.48 -3.59 -0.35
CA ASP A 121 -18.96 -2.25 -0.12
C ASP A 121 -17.47 -2.32 0.23
N GLU A 122 -16.62 -1.73 -0.62
CA GLU A 122 -15.18 -1.69 -0.44
C GLU A 122 -14.65 -0.27 -0.56
N GLU A 123 -13.67 0.05 0.27
CA GLU A 123 -12.93 1.31 0.16
C GLU A 123 -11.96 1.24 -1.02
N VAL A 124 -12.18 2.11 -2.01
CA VAL A 124 -11.38 2.18 -3.23
C VAL A 124 -10.61 3.47 -3.23
N PHE A 125 -9.29 3.36 -3.40
CA PHE A 125 -8.39 4.50 -3.55
C PHE A 125 -8.30 4.94 -5.01
N PHE A 126 -8.45 6.24 -5.24
CA PHE A 126 -8.29 6.89 -6.53
C PHE A 126 -7.02 7.72 -6.51
N LYS A 127 -6.11 7.50 -7.48
CA LYS A 127 -4.99 8.43 -7.64
C LYS A 127 -5.56 9.78 -8.13
N PRO A 128 -5.22 10.92 -7.49
CA PRO A 128 -5.66 12.22 -7.97
C PRO A 128 -5.10 12.50 -9.36
N LEU A 129 -5.93 13.09 -10.21
CA LEU A 129 -5.53 13.58 -11.52
C LEU A 129 -5.26 15.07 -11.51
N PHE A 130 -5.89 15.83 -10.60
CA PHE A 130 -5.54 17.23 -10.48
C PHE A 130 -4.14 17.40 -9.87
N PRO A 131 -3.37 18.41 -10.32
CA PRO A 131 -2.07 18.73 -9.74
C PRO A 131 -2.19 18.95 -8.24
N GLN A 132 -1.45 18.18 -7.46
CA GLN A 132 -1.40 18.36 -6.02
C GLN A 132 -0.29 19.36 -5.67
N PRO A 133 -0.50 20.25 -4.69
CA PRO A 133 0.58 21.07 -4.17
C PRO A 133 1.70 20.15 -3.67
N GLU A 134 2.96 20.54 -3.93
CA GLU A 134 4.10 19.81 -3.37
C GLU A 134 3.96 19.83 -1.84
N PHE A 135 3.89 18.65 -1.22
CA PHE A 135 3.89 18.47 0.24
C PHE A 135 5.21 18.98 0.83
N LYS A 136 5.35 20.29 0.93
CA LYS A 136 6.50 20.97 1.51
C LYS A 136 6.17 21.64 2.83
N GLU A 137 4.90 21.86 3.13
CA GLU A 137 4.46 22.49 4.37
C GLU A 137 3.28 21.75 4.99
N ILE A 138 3.21 21.82 6.31
CA ILE A 138 2.28 21.14 7.22
C ILE A 138 0.80 21.58 7.00
N SER A 139 0.54 22.44 6.01
CA SER A 139 -0.82 22.82 5.62
C SER A 139 -1.50 21.67 4.88
N SER A 140 -2.41 21.02 5.59
CA SER A 140 -3.29 19.91 5.21
C SER A 140 -4.27 20.18 4.06
N SER A 141 -4.06 21.24 3.26
CA SER A 141 -4.94 21.56 2.14
C SER A 141 -4.47 20.81 0.89
N PHE A 142 -5.13 19.71 0.60
CA PHE A 142 -4.99 19.03 -0.69
C PHE A 142 -5.64 19.87 -1.80
N GLY A 143 -5.13 19.75 -3.02
CA GLY A 143 -5.60 20.54 -4.16
C GLY A 143 -6.89 20.02 -4.80
N SER A 144 -7.32 18.82 -4.41
CA SER A 144 -8.59 18.22 -4.81
C SER A 144 -9.07 17.20 -3.77
N GLU A 145 -10.30 16.72 -3.93
CA GLU A 145 -10.91 15.67 -3.13
C GLU A 145 -11.75 14.72 -4.00
N ILE A 146 -11.93 13.47 -3.53
CA ILE A 146 -12.80 12.49 -4.17
C ILE A 146 -14.14 12.46 -3.45
N LEU A 147 -15.22 12.64 -4.22
CA LEU A 147 -16.58 12.68 -3.71
C LEU A 147 -17.42 11.59 -4.39
N ARG A 148 -18.26 10.92 -3.59
CA ARG A 148 -19.30 10.01 -4.08
C ARG A 148 -20.66 10.68 -3.98
N PHE A 149 -21.43 10.57 -5.05
CA PHE A 149 -22.82 11.01 -5.10
C PHE A 149 -23.70 9.87 -5.60
N ASP A 150 -24.83 9.68 -4.92
CA ASP A 150 -25.87 8.75 -5.35
C ASP A 150 -27.02 9.62 -5.90
N ILE A 151 -27.28 9.56 -7.21
CA ILE A 151 -28.19 10.46 -7.92
C ILE A 151 -29.26 9.66 -8.69
N PRO A 152 -30.56 9.93 -8.50
CA PRO A 152 -31.62 9.25 -9.23
C PRO A 152 -31.61 9.61 -10.72
N LEU A 153 -32.10 8.68 -11.55
CA LEU A 153 -32.35 8.97 -12.97
C LEU A 153 -33.62 9.81 -13.15
N PRO A 154 -33.68 10.71 -14.15
CA PRO A 154 -32.61 11.11 -15.07
C PRO A 154 -31.53 11.97 -14.40
N LEU A 155 -30.28 11.88 -14.84
CA LEU A 155 -29.17 12.64 -14.22
C LEU A 155 -29.21 14.14 -14.52
N GLY A 156 -29.68 14.57 -15.68
CA GLY A 156 -29.68 16.00 -16.03
C GLY A 156 -28.27 16.62 -16.12
N ILE A 157 -27.27 15.85 -16.53
CA ILE A 157 -25.89 16.33 -16.71
C ILE A 157 -25.45 16.18 -18.16
N ILE A 158 -24.59 17.10 -18.60
CA ILE A 158 -23.88 17.03 -19.87
C ILE A 158 -22.41 16.79 -19.56
N LEU A 159 -21.87 15.73 -20.16
CA LEU A 159 -20.47 15.37 -20.00
C LEU A 159 -19.66 15.90 -21.19
N GLY A 160 -18.50 16.44 -20.88
CA GLY A 160 -17.46 16.78 -21.83
C GLY A 160 -16.30 15.80 -21.78
N GLN A 161 -15.46 15.89 -22.81
CA GLN A 161 -14.15 15.25 -22.82
C GLN A 161 -13.09 16.32 -23.00
N GLU A 162 -12.14 16.38 -22.07
CA GLU A 162 -11.04 17.33 -22.15
C GLU A 162 -10.13 16.97 -23.34
N PRO A 163 -9.89 17.90 -24.28
CA PRO A 163 -9.26 17.60 -25.57
C PRO A 163 -7.79 17.15 -25.46
N THR A 164 -7.13 17.46 -24.34
CA THR A 164 -5.71 17.19 -24.12
C THR A 164 -5.43 15.93 -23.31
N SER A 165 -6.40 15.43 -22.54
CA SER A 165 -6.17 14.43 -21.50
C SER A 165 -7.12 13.23 -21.59
N ASP A 166 -8.10 13.27 -22.51
CA ASP A 166 -9.20 12.30 -22.63
C ASP A 166 -10.03 12.14 -21.34
N LEU A 167 -9.87 13.06 -20.38
CA LEU A 167 -10.57 13.04 -19.11
C LEU A 167 -12.00 13.53 -19.28
N ILE A 168 -12.91 12.94 -18.52
CA ILE A 168 -14.34 13.21 -18.65
C ILE A 168 -14.74 14.21 -17.58
N THR A 169 -15.31 15.33 -18.00
CA THR A 169 -15.74 16.42 -17.12
C THR A 169 -17.24 16.58 -17.16
N ILE A 170 -17.81 17.12 -16.10
CA ILE A 170 -19.17 17.62 -16.10
C ILE A 170 -19.12 19.04 -16.66
N ASP A 171 -19.67 19.25 -17.85
CA ASP A 171 -19.62 20.55 -18.52
C ASP A 171 -20.81 21.42 -18.12
N GLU A 172 -22.00 20.83 -18.10
CA GLU A 172 -23.23 21.52 -17.76
C GLU A 172 -24.16 20.64 -16.93
N ILE A 173 -24.98 21.28 -16.10
CA ILE A 173 -25.98 20.62 -15.27
C ILE A 173 -27.32 21.34 -15.49
N ASP A 174 -28.32 20.57 -15.92
CA ASP A 174 -29.67 21.07 -16.11
C ASP A 174 -30.49 20.84 -14.82
N SER A 175 -30.61 21.91 -14.04
CA SER A 175 -31.39 21.91 -12.79
C SER A 175 -32.89 21.69 -13.00
N SER A 176 -33.41 21.91 -14.21
CA SER A 176 -34.83 21.67 -14.52
C SER A 176 -35.16 20.19 -14.65
N ILE A 177 -34.18 19.37 -15.07
CA ILE A 177 -34.34 17.92 -15.22
C ILE A 177 -34.14 17.22 -13.88
N ASN A 178 -33.07 17.56 -13.16
CA ASN A 178 -32.79 16.98 -11.85
C ASN A 178 -32.16 18.01 -10.90
N PRO A 179 -32.93 18.53 -9.92
CA PRO A 179 -32.42 19.52 -9.00
C PRO A 179 -31.35 18.95 -8.07
N LEU A 180 -31.39 17.65 -7.76
CA LEU A 180 -30.38 17.01 -6.90
C LEU A 180 -29.00 17.06 -7.55
N SER A 181 -28.92 16.81 -8.86
CA SER A 181 -27.68 16.90 -9.62
C SER A 181 -27.05 18.29 -9.51
N SER A 182 -27.86 19.35 -9.65
CA SER A 182 -27.37 20.74 -9.53
C SER A 182 -26.96 21.13 -8.10
N SER A 183 -27.47 20.44 -7.09
CA SER A 183 -27.12 20.68 -5.69
C SER A 183 -25.84 19.95 -5.25
N LEU A 184 -25.54 18.80 -5.88
CA LEU A 184 -24.45 17.91 -5.48
C LEU A 184 -23.22 18.08 -6.38
N LEU A 185 -23.44 18.15 -7.69
CA LEU A 185 -22.40 18.24 -8.72
C LEU A 185 -22.13 19.70 -9.09
N LYS A 186 -20.94 19.95 -9.65
CA LYS A 186 -20.55 21.26 -10.18
C LYS A 186 -19.96 21.10 -11.59
N PRO A 187 -20.18 22.08 -12.48
CA PRO A 187 -19.43 22.15 -13.72
C PRO A 187 -17.91 22.19 -13.43
N GLY A 188 -17.14 21.41 -14.19
CA GLY A 188 -15.70 21.22 -14.02
C GLY A 188 -15.32 20.05 -13.10
N ASP A 189 -16.27 19.39 -12.44
CA ASP A 189 -16.01 18.13 -11.73
C ASP A 189 -15.53 17.05 -12.71
N LEU A 190 -14.53 16.27 -12.31
CA LEU A 190 -13.96 15.22 -13.14
C LEU A 190 -14.56 13.86 -12.78
N LEU A 191 -15.20 13.19 -13.73
CA LEU A 191 -15.82 11.89 -13.51
C LEU A 191 -14.76 10.78 -13.43
N ARG A 192 -14.58 10.18 -12.25
CA ARG A 192 -13.59 9.11 -12.00
C ARG A 192 -14.20 7.72 -12.13
N CYS A 193 -15.45 7.56 -11.72
CA CYS A 193 -16.13 6.28 -11.75
C CYS A 193 -17.65 6.49 -11.77
N CYS A 194 -18.38 5.57 -12.40
CA CYS A 194 -19.84 5.55 -12.34
C CYS A 194 -20.36 4.12 -12.14
N SER A 195 -21.56 3.96 -11.60
CA SER A 195 -22.24 2.67 -11.68
C SER A 195 -22.64 2.40 -13.13
N ALA A 196 -22.67 1.11 -13.47
CA ALA A 196 -23.15 0.61 -14.74
C ALA A 196 -23.87 -0.72 -14.51
N THR A 197 -24.69 -1.11 -15.46
CA THR A 197 -25.37 -2.40 -15.43
C THR A 197 -25.10 -3.19 -16.70
N GLN A 198 -24.96 -4.50 -16.55
CA GLN A 198 -24.79 -5.41 -17.66
C GLN A 198 -25.68 -6.63 -17.45
N THR A 199 -26.29 -7.11 -18.53
CA THR A 199 -27.01 -8.38 -18.53
C THR A 199 -25.99 -9.50 -18.64
N GLN A 200 -25.91 -10.35 -17.62
CA GLN A 200 -25.08 -11.54 -17.60
C GLN A 200 -25.94 -12.80 -17.56
N MET A 201 -25.51 -13.86 -18.24
CA MET A 201 -26.19 -15.15 -18.18
C MET A 201 -25.78 -15.88 -16.90
N SER A 202 -26.72 -16.07 -15.98
CA SER A 202 -26.51 -16.90 -14.81
C SER A 202 -26.91 -18.34 -15.13
N MET A 203 -25.96 -19.26 -14.98
CA MET A 203 -26.20 -20.71 -15.08
C MET A 203 -26.15 -21.32 -13.67
N PRO A 204 -27.28 -21.47 -12.97
CA PRO A 204 -27.29 -22.21 -11.72
C PRO A 204 -26.80 -23.65 -11.96
N THR A 205 -25.99 -24.17 -11.04
CA THR A 205 -25.29 -25.47 -11.18
C THR A 205 -26.23 -26.63 -11.52
N TRP A 206 -27.46 -26.62 -11.02
CA TRP A 206 -28.47 -27.62 -11.34
C TRP A 206 -28.94 -27.60 -12.81
N GLN A 207 -28.98 -26.43 -13.45
CA GLN A 207 -29.33 -26.33 -14.87
C GLN A 207 -28.22 -26.87 -15.77
N LEU A 208 -26.95 -26.77 -15.37
CA LEU A 208 -25.84 -27.40 -16.09
C LEU A 208 -25.95 -28.93 -16.10
N ILE A 209 -26.50 -29.53 -15.05
CA ILE A 209 -26.65 -30.99 -14.92
C ILE A 209 -27.84 -31.51 -15.73
N VAL A 210 -28.95 -30.76 -15.78
CA VAL A 210 -30.22 -31.20 -16.39
C VAL A 210 -30.41 -30.65 -17.82
N GLY A 211 -29.45 -29.87 -18.34
CA GLY A 211 -29.54 -29.28 -19.68
C GLY A 211 -30.48 -28.06 -19.77
N GLY A 212 -30.64 -27.32 -18.67
CA GLY A 212 -31.42 -26.10 -18.64
C GLY A 212 -30.70 -24.91 -19.31
N ILE A 213 -31.47 -24.03 -19.92
CA ILE A 213 -30.98 -22.76 -20.47
C ILE A 213 -30.83 -21.77 -19.28
N GLY A 214 -29.66 -21.13 -19.19
CA GLY A 214 -29.40 -20.12 -18.15
C GLY A 214 -30.40 -18.96 -18.20
N GLN A 215 -30.54 -18.23 -17.11
CA GLN A 215 -31.42 -17.06 -17.05
C GLN A 215 -30.60 -15.77 -17.16
N PRO A 216 -31.03 -14.80 -17.99
CA PRO A 216 -30.39 -13.49 -18.02
C PRO A 216 -30.67 -12.77 -16.70
N LYS A 217 -29.61 -12.27 -16.08
CA LYS A 217 -29.68 -11.47 -14.85
C LYS A 217 -28.93 -10.17 -15.08
N THR A 218 -29.59 -9.05 -14.83
CA THR A 218 -28.93 -7.75 -14.80
C THR A 218 -28.13 -7.64 -13.50
N VAL A 219 -26.83 -7.41 -13.62
CA VAL A 219 -25.93 -7.11 -12.50
C VAL A 219 -25.45 -5.68 -12.60
N ARG A 220 -25.24 -5.04 -11.45
CA ARG A 220 -24.70 -3.70 -11.35
C ARG A 220 -23.26 -3.78 -10.86
N PHE A 221 -22.40 -2.93 -11.42
CA PHE A 221 -20.99 -2.87 -11.09
C PHE A 221 -20.48 -1.42 -11.22
N MET A 222 -19.26 -1.16 -10.76
CA MET A 222 -18.62 0.14 -10.90
C MET A 222 -17.70 0.14 -12.12
N TYR A 223 -17.89 1.12 -13.00
CA TYR A 223 -17.13 1.32 -14.23
C TYR A 223 -16.17 2.50 -14.05
N SER A 224 -14.88 2.28 -14.25
CA SER A 224 -13.85 3.32 -14.14
C SER A 224 -13.93 4.27 -15.34
N CYS A 225 -13.78 5.57 -15.10
CA CYS A 225 -13.86 6.65 -16.09
C CYS A 225 -12.53 7.43 -16.20
N ASP A 226 -11.40 6.82 -15.83
CA ASP A 226 -10.11 7.49 -15.67
C ASP A 226 -9.42 7.92 -16.98
N GLY A 227 -10.08 7.79 -18.15
CA GLY A 227 -9.53 8.14 -19.47
C GLY A 227 -8.45 7.19 -20.01
N PHE A 228 -7.65 6.54 -19.14
CA PHE A 228 -6.57 5.63 -19.56
C PHE A 228 -7.05 4.35 -20.25
N ARG A 229 -8.21 3.84 -19.84
CA ARG A 229 -8.77 2.55 -20.33
C ARG A 229 -10.17 2.69 -20.87
N SER A 230 -10.82 3.82 -20.63
CA SER A 230 -12.25 4.01 -20.84
C SER A 230 -12.42 5.14 -21.84
N LYS A 231 -13.07 4.85 -22.96
CA LYS A 231 -13.40 5.87 -23.97
C LYS A 231 -14.64 6.63 -23.54
N PHE A 232 -14.75 7.88 -23.99
CA PHE A 232 -15.91 8.73 -23.70
C PHE A 232 -17.25 8.06 -24.08
N GLU A 233 -17.32 7.44 -25.25
CA GLU A 233 -18.52 6.72 -25.71
C GLU A 233 -18.89 5.54 -24.79
N GLU A 234 -17.90 4.78 -24.32
CA GLU A 234 -18.13 3.65 -23.41
C GLU A 234 -18.64 4.14 -22.05
N VAL A 235 -18.18 5.29 -21.58
CA VAL A 235 -18.67 5.91 -20.34
C VAL A 235 -20.11 6.39 -20.49
N LEU A 236 -20.46 6.98 -21.64
CA LEU A 236 -21.86 7.35 -21.93
C LEU A 236 -22.78 6.13 -21.95
N ASP A 237 -22.34 5.03 -22.58
CA ASP A 237 -23.07 3.78 -22.61
C ASP A 237 -23.19 3.15 -21.20
N ALA A 238 -22.11 3.20 -20.40
CA ALA A 238 -22.10 2.76 -19.01
C ALA A 238 -23.13 3.54 -18.18
N LEU A 239 -23.18 4.87 -18.30
CA LEU A 239 -24.17 5.70 -17.60
C LEU A 239 -25.59 5.41 -18.05
N LYS A 240 -25.81 5.34 -19.37
CA LYS A 240 -27.11 5.04 -19.96
C LYS A 240 -27.62 3.67 -19.53
N SER A 241 -26.71 2.70 -19.35
CA SER A 241 -27.06 1.33 -18.96
C SER A 241 -27.83 1.29 -17.65
N ASN A 242 -27.59 2.19 -16.69
CA ASN A 242 -28.29 2.21 -15.40
C ASN A 242 -29.83 2.27 -15.50
N ARG A 243 -30.38 2.70 -16.64
CA ARG A 243 -31.83 2.61 -16.93
C ARG A 243 -32.36 1.16 -16.93
N MET A 244 -31.47 0.18 -17.08
CA MET A 244 -31.77 -1.25 -17.08
C MET A 244 -31.74 -1.86 -15.67
N ASP A 245 -31.39 -1.10 -14.63
CA ASP A 245 -31.39 -1.60 -13.25
C ASP A 245 -32.83 -1.89 -12.79
N VAL A 246 -33.14 -3.17 -12.61
CA VAL A 246 -34.47 -3.63 -12.16
C VAL A 246 -34.83 -3.08 -10.78
N GLY A 247 -33.81 -2.80 -9.96
CA GLY A 247 -34.01 -2.22 -8.62
C GLY A 247 -34.31 -0.73 -8.61
N GLY A 248 -34.19 -0.03 -9.75
CA GLY A 248 -34.38 1.42 -9.83
C GLY A 248 -33.49 2.21 -8.87
N ARG A 249 -32.30 1.69 -8.55
CA ARG A 249 -31.38 2.31 -7.58
C ARG A 249 -30.74 3.54 -8.19
N ASP A 250 -30.41 4.51 -7.35
CA ASP A 250 -29.70 5.73 -7.74
C ASP A 250 -28.36 5.41 -8.41
N VAL A 251 -27.95 6.20 -9.40
CA VAL A 251 -26.65 6.06 -10.07
C VAL A 251 -25.56 6.55 -9.12
N VAL A 252 -24.53 5.74 -8.92
CA VAL A 252 -23.37 6.14 -8.12
C VAL A 252 -22.41 6.84 -9.07
N LEU A 253 -22.05 8.09 -8.76
CA LEU A 253 -21.01 8.85 -9.44
C LEU A 253 -19.89 9.14 -8.46
N VAL A 254 -18.65 8.92 -8.89
CA VAL A 254 -17.46 9.32 -8.16
C VAL A 254 -16.79 10.40 -8.98
N VAL A 255 -16.61 11.56 -8.37
CA VAL A 255 -15.98 12.72 -9.01
C VAL A 255 -14.78 13.19 -8.22
N GLU A 256 -13.81 13.74 -8.92
CA GLU A 256 -12.72 14.50 -8.34
C GLU A 256 -13.02 16.00 -8.51
N ARG A 257 -12.90 16.76 -7.42
CA ARG A 257 -13.22 18.19 -7.37
C ARG A 257 -12.06 18.98 -6.78
N LYS A 258 -11.79 20.16 -7.34
CA LYS A 258 -10.81 21.14 -6.83
C LYS A 258 -11.35 21.97 -5.68
#